data_AF-A0A7C0UWT9-F1
#
_entry.id   AF-A0A7C0UWT9-F1
#
_cell.length_a   1.000
_cell.length_b   1.000
_cell.length_c   1.000
_cell.angle_alpha   90.00
_cell.angle_beta   90.00
_cell.angle_gamma   90.00
#
_symmetry.space_group_name_H-M   'P 1'
#
loop_
_entity.id
_entity.type
_entity.pdbx_description
1 polymer ?
#
loop_
_entity_poly.entity_id
_entity_poly.type
_entity_poly.pdbx_seq_one_letter_code
_entity_poly.pdbx_strand_id
1 'polypeptide(L)'
;MKTALRMVGIATTIIWLMLALFIVTAVYSATLLEINFEEPRFYVSEDNVPTIAFIIEINNRGYYTLEDFTLETEILYQNTTQ
;
A
#
# COMPACT_ATOMS: atom_id res chain seq x y z
N MET A 1 -16.05 -32.20 31.86
CA MET A 1 -16.00 -30.72 31.76
C MET A 1 -14.60 -30.13 31.91
N LYS A 2 -13.73 -30.59 32.84
CA LYS A 2 -12.38 -30.02 33.04
C LYS A 2 -11.45 -30.13 31.82
N THR A 3 -11.53 -31.24 31.07
CA THR A 3 -10.70 -31.45 29.86
C THR A 3 -11.10 -30.54 28.72
N ALA A 4 -12.40 -30.38 28.47
CA ALA A 4 -12.93 -29.47 27.46
C ALA A 4 -12.51 -28.02 27.73
N LEU A 5 -12.63 -27.57 28.99
CA LEU A 5 -12.23 -26.21 29.39
C LEU A 5 -10.72 -25.98 29.21
N ARG A 6 -9.88 -27.00 29.52
CA ARG A 6 -8.43 -26.94 29.28
C ARG A 6 -8.09 -26.86 27.79
N MET A 7 -8.77 -27.61 26.93
CA MET A 7 -8.54 -27.56 25.49
C MET A 7 -8.93 -26.21 24.89
N VAL A 8 -10.03 -25.60 25.35
CA VAL A 8 -10.44 -24.26 24.93
C VAL A 8 -9.41 -23.21 25.35
N GLY A 9 -8.82 -23.33 26.54
CA GLY A 9 -7.73 -22.46 26.98
C GLY A 9 -6.52 -22.53 26.04
N ILE A 10 -6.06 -23.73 25.70
CA ILE A 10 -4.93 -23.95 24.80
C ILE A 10 -5.24 -23.40 23.39
N ALA A 11 -6.42 -23.71 22.85
CA ALA A 11 -6.84 -23.23 21.54
C ALA A 11 -6.87 -21.69 21.50
N THR A 12 -7.41 -21.07 22.54
CA THR A 12 -7.45 -19.60 22.68
C THR A 12 -6.02 -19.02 22.68
N THR A 13 -5.10 -19.60 23.44
CA THR A 13 -3.70 -19.15 23.47
C THR A 13 -3.03 -19.25 22.09
N ILE A 14 -3.25 -20.34 21.36
CA ILE A 14 -2.69 -20.52 20.00
C ILE A 14 -3.25 -19.46 19.05
N ILE A 15 -4.56 -19.20 19.10
CA ILE A 15 -5.20 -18.15 18.29
C ILE A 15 -4.59 -16.78 18.59
N TRP A 16 -4.38 -16.44 19.86
CA TRP A 16 -3.76 -15.17 20.24
C TRP A 16 -2.32 -15.04 19.73
N LEU A 17 -1.54 -16.12 19.76
CA LEU A 17 -0.18 -16.12 19.22
C LEU A 17 -0.19 -15.92 17.70
N MET A 18 -1.07 -16.62 16.98
CA MET A 18 -1.22 -16.44 15.53
C MET A 18 -1.68 -15.02 15.18
N LEU A 19 -2.62 -14.46 15.95
CA LEU A 19 -3.09 -13.09 15.75
C LEU A 19 -1.99 -12.06 15.99
N ALA A 20 -1.20 -12.22 17.05
CA ALA A 20 -0.07 -11.34 17.33
C ALA A 20 0.98 -11.40 16.20
N LEU A 21 1.30 -12.60 15.72
CA LEU A 21 2.21 -12.79 14.60
C LEU A 21 1.65 -12.10 13.33
N PHE A 22 0.37 -12.32 13.01
CA PHE A 22 -0.30 -11.71 11.88
C PHE A 22 -0.26 -10.18 11.92
N ILE A 23 -0.51 -9.58 13.09
CA ILE A 23 -0.44 -8.12 13.26
C ILE A 23 0.97 -7.62 12.97
N VAL A 24 2.00 -8.27 13.53
CA VAL A 24 3.39 -7.87 13.32
C VAL A 24 3.78 -7.96 11.84
N THR A 25 3.42 -9.06 11.17
CA THR A 25 3.73 -9.22 9.75
C THR A 25 2.92 -8.27 8.86
N ALA A 26 1.67 -7.96 9.21
CA ALA A 26 0.84 -7.00 8.49
C ALA A 26 1.41 -5.58 8.58
N VAL A 27 1.78 -5.15 9.80
CA VAL A 27 2.43 -3.84 10.00
C VAL A 27 3.77 -3.78 9.26
N TYR A 28 4.58 -4.83 9.35
CA TYR A 28 5.86 -4.88 8.63
C TYR A 28 5.66 -4.85 7.11
N SER A 29 4.66 -5.55 6.59
CA SER A 29 4.28 -5.53 5.17
C SER A 29 3.96 -4.11 4.68
N ALA A 30 3.28 -3.30 5.49
CA ALA A 30 3.00 -1.90 5.14
C ALA A 30 4.27 -1.05 5.03
N THR A 31 5.32 -1.36 5.82
CA THR A 31 6.63 -0.68 5.70
C THR A 31 7.41 -1.05 4.45
N LEU A 32 7.02 -2.14 3.77
CA LEU A 32 7.63 -2.61 2.51
C LEU A 32 6.89 -2.11 1.28
N LEU A 33 5.96 -1.17 1.44
CA LEU A 33 5.35 -0.47 0.32
C LEU A 33 6.31 0.63 -0.16
N GLU A 34 6.84 0.46 -1.36
CA GLU A 34 7.76 1.40 -1.98
C GLU A 34 6.99 2.25 -3.01
N ILE A 35 7.14 3.58 -2.92
CA ILE A 35 6.56 4.55 -3.87
C ILE A 35 7.71 5.38 -4.42
N ASN A 36 7.98 5.24 -5.71
CA ASN A 36 9.02 5.98 -6.42
C ASN A 36 8.39 6.95 -7.42
N PHE A 37 9.01 8.12 -7.54
CA PHE A 37 8.66 9.12 -8.52
C PHE A 37 9.81 9.21 -9.51
N GLU A 38 9.56 8.91 -10.78
CA GLU A 38 10.55 9.13 -11.83
C GLU A 38 10.56 10.61 -12.27
N GLU A 39 11.62 10.99 -12.97
CA GLU A 39 11.70 12.30 -13.61
C GLU A 39 10.53 12.50 -14.60
N PRO A 40 9.87 13.68 -14.59
CA PRO A 40 8.82 13.98 -15.54
C PRO A 40 9.34 13.90 -16.98
N ARG A 41 8.64 13.15 -17.83
CA ARG A 41 8.99 13.04 -19.25
C ARG A 41 8.21 14.06 -20.07
N PHE A 42 8.93 14.87 -20.83
CA PHE A 42 8.36 15.83 -21.77
C PHE A 42 8.48 15.28 -23.19
N TYR A 43 7.37 15.19 -23.89
CA TYR A 43 7.35 14.76 -25.28
C TYR A 43 6.17 15.36 -26.04
N VAL A 44 6.22 15.25 -27.36
CA VAL A 44 5.10 15.59 -28.24
C VAL A 44 4.38 14.29 -28.56
N SER A 45 3.07 14.22 -28.26
CA SER A 45 2.26 13.04 -28.58
C SER A 45 2.05 12.90 -30.09
N GLU A 46 1.55 11.74 -30.54
CA GLU A 46 1.23 11.48 -31.95
C GLU A 46 0.25 12.53 -32.54
N ASP A 47 -0.56 13.16 -31.68
CA ASP A 47 -1.52 14.20 -32.05
C ASP A 47 -0.91 15.62 -32.08
N ASN A 48 0.42 15.76 -32.05
CA ASN A 48 1.15 17.03 -31.94
C ASN A 48 0.82 17.84 -30.67
N VAL A 49 0.40 17.19 -29.59
CA VAL A 49 0.09 17.85 -28.31
C VAL A 49 1.30 17.78 -27.38
N PRO A 50 1.82 18.92 -26.89
CA PRO A 50 2.83 18.93 -25.84
C PRO A 50 2.31 18.20 -24.61
N THR A 51 2.99 17.13 -24.21
CA THR A 51 2.58 16.24 -23.13
C THR A 51 3.67 16.15 -22.07
N ILE A 52 3.24 16.16 -20.81
CA ILE A 52 4.08 15.92 -19.63
C ILE A 52 3.57 14.63 -18.99
N ALA A 53 4.44 13.63 -18.86
CA ALA A 53 4.13 12.39 -18.15
C ALA A 53 4.84 12.36 -16.80
N PHE A 54 4.06 12.14 -15.75
CA PHE A 54 4.55 11.84 -14.41
C PHE A 54 4.45 10.33 -14.21
N ILE A 55 5.59 9.66 -14.01
CA ILE A 55 5.60 8.23 -13.76
C ILE A 55 5.74 8.01 -12.26
N ILE A 56 4.73 7.36 -11.70
CA ILE A 56 4.69 6.94 -10.31
C ILE A 56 4.78 5.41 -10.32
N GLU A 57 5.84 4.87 -9.72
CA GLU A 57 6.02 3.44 -9.54
C GLU A 57 5.61 3.06 -8.12
N ILE A 58 4.68 2.11 -8.00
CA ILE A 58 4.22 1.59 -6.71
C ILE A 58 4.57 0.11 -6.68
N ASN A 59 5.46 -0.26 -5.77
CA ASN A 59 5.94 -1.63 -5.62
C ASN A 59 5.56 -2.17 -4.23
N ASN A 60 4.65 -3.14 -4.21
CA ASN A 60 4.31 -3.85 -3.00
C ASN A 60 5.23 -5.06 -2.82
N ARG A 61 6.20 -4.93 -1.93
CA ARG A 61 7.12 -6.03 -1.54
C ARG A 61 6.71 -6.70 -0.24
N GLY A 62 5.54 -6.34 0.27
CA GLY A 62 4.96 -6.89 1.48
C GLY A 62 4.48 -8.34 1.34
N TYR A 63 4.11 -8.95 2.46
CA TYR A 63 3.59 -10.32 2.52
C TYR A 63 2.11 -10.45 2.15
N TYR A 64 1.40 -9.32 2.05
CA TYR A 64 -0.04 -9.27 1.78
C TYR A 64 -0.32 -8.40 0.56
N THR A 65 -1.38 -8.74 -0.17
CA THR A 65 -1.87 -7.99 -1.33
C THR A 65 -2.45 -6.64 -0.91
N LEU A 66 -2.31 -5.62 -1.77
CA LEU A 66 -3.06 -4.38 -1.65
C LEU A 66 -4.45 -4.59 -2.24
N GLU A 67 -5.46 -4.71 -1.38
CA GLU A 67 -6.87 -4.68 -1.79
C GLU A 67 -7.39 -3.24 -1.74
N ASP A 68 -8.31 -2.89 -2.65
CA ASP A 68 -8.97 -1.57 -2.74
C ASP A 68 -8.03 -0.34 -2.85
N PHE A 69 -6.88 -0.51 -3.51
CA PHE A 69 -5.95 0.58 -3.75
C PHE A 69 -6.55 1.67 -4.67
N THR A 70 -6.65 2.89 -4.18
CA THR A 70 -7.11 4.07 -4.93
C THR A 70 -5.99 5.10 -5.03
N LEU A 71 -5.68 5.53 -6.25
CA LEU A 71 -4.76 6.64 -6.52
C LEU A 71 -5.58 7.88 -6.90
N GLU A 72 -5.42 8.96 -6.15
CA GLU A 72 -6.04 10.25 -6.42
C GLU A 72 -4.97 11.28 -6.77
N THR A 73 -5.23 12.10 -7.79
CA THR A 73 -4.29 13.13 -8.28
C THR A 73 -5.02 14.46 -8.43
N GLU A 74 -4.45 15.52 -7.88
CA GLU A 74 -4.97 16.90 -7.99
C GLU A 74 -3.94 17.80 -8.68
N ILE A 75 -4.38 18.58 -9.67
CA ILE A 75 -3.54 19.57 -10.36
C ILE A 75 -3.97 20.96 -9.91
N LEU A 76 -3.10 21.64 -9.16
CA LEU A 76 -3.33 23.00 -8.68
C LEU A 76 -2.71 24.00 -9.66
N TYR A 77 -3.55 24.84 -10.28
CA TYR A 77 -3.09 25.97 -11.09
C TYR A 77 -3.18 27.26 -10.27
N GLN A 78 -2.04 27.86 -9.93
CA GLN A 78 -2.00 29.20 -9.34
C GLN A 78 -1.70 30.23 -10.44
N ASN A 79 -2.66 31.12 -10.71
CA ASN A 79 -2.45 32.24 -11.62
C ASN A 79 -1.67 33.33 -10.86
N THR A 80 -0.36 33.44 -11.07
CA THR A 80 0.43 34.55 -10.53
C THR A 80 0.21 35.77 -11.41
N THR A 81 -0.77 36.61 -11.08
CA THR A 81 -0.95 37.92 -11.69
C THR A 81 0.24 38.80 -11.29
N GLN A 82 1.13 39.12 -12.24
CA GLN A 82 2.08 40.22 -12.12
C GLN A 82 1.40 41.55 -12.48
#